data_AF-A0A140DLN7-F1
#
_entry.id   AF-A0A140DLN7-F1
#
_cell.length_a   1.000
_cell.length_b   1.000
_cell.length_c   1.000
_cell.angle_alpha   90.00
_cell.angle_beta   90.00
_cell.angle_gamma   90.00
#
_symmetry.space_group_name_H-M   'P 1'
#
loop_
_entity.id
_entity.type
_entity.pdbx_description
1 polymer ?
#
loop_
_entity_poly.entity_id
_entity_poly.type
_entity_poly.pdbx_seq_one_letter_code
_entity_poly.pdbx_strand_id
1 'polypeptide(L)'
;QRIIRMVDVQKDPMEPPRFKINKKIPRGPPSPPPPVMHSPTRKVTVKEQQEWRIPPCISNWKNAKGYTIPLDKRLAADGRGLQQVHINENFAKLAEALYIADRKAREAVETRAQLEKKIAQKEKEKKEEHLRQLAQKAREERAGIR
;
A
#
# COMPACT_ATOMS: atom_id res chain seq x y z
N GLN A 1 -15.64 78.81 -40.52
CA GLN A 1 -15.92 77.35 -40.55
C GLN A 1 -15.08 76.71 -41.65
N ARG A 2 -14.57 75.49 -41.44
CA ARG A 2 -13.83 74.72 -42.46
C ARG A 2 -14.60 73.45 -42.76
N ILE A 3 -14.76 73.14 -44.05
CA ILE A 3 -15.32 71.87 -44.50
C ILE A 3 -14.14 71.00 -44.93
N ILE A 4 -13.99 69.85 -44.27
CA ILE A 4 -12.94 68.89 -44.58
C ILE A 4 -13.62 67.62 -45.07
N ARG A 5 -13.22 67.13 -46.24
CA ARG A 5 -13.62 65.84 -46.76
C ARG A 5 -12.57 64.80 -46.36
N MET A 6 -12.92 63.96 -45.41
CA MET A 6 -12.12 62.79 -45.07
C MET A 6 -12.43 61.67 -46.07
N VAL A 7 -11.40 61.03 -46.61
CA VAL A 7 -11.51 59.83 -47.46
C VAL A 7 -10.58 58.77 -46.87
N ASP A 8 -11.06 57.53 -46.79
CA ASP A 8 -10.25 56.42 -46.31
C ASP A 8 -9.12 56.08 -47.29
N VAL A 9 -7.95 55.78 -46.74
CA VAL A 9 -6.80 55.32 -47.54
C VAL A 9 -7.03 53.87 -47.96
N GLN A 10 -6.90 53.58 -49.26
CA GLN A 10 -6.95 52.22 -49.79
C GLN A 10 -5.88 51.34 -49.14
N LYS A 11 -6.29 50.24 -48.49
CA LYS A 11 -5.38 49.28 -47.85
C LYS A 11 -5.00 48.17 -48.83
N ASP A 12 -3.71 47.85 -48.86
CA ASP A 12 -3.17 46.76 -49.70
C ASP A 12 -3.52 45.39 -49.08
N PRO A 13 -4.16 44.47 -49.82
CA PRO A 13 -4.48 43.13 -49.33
C PRO A 13 -3.25 42.24 -49.09
N MET A 14 -2.07 42.58 -49.62
CA MET A 14 -0.84 41.77 -49.49
C MET A 14 0.16 42.32 -48.47
N GLU A 15 -0.16 43.43 -47.79
CA GLU A 15 0.77 44.08 -46.88
C GLU A 15 0.84 43.38 -45.50
N PRO A 16 2.04 43.03 -45.00
CA PRO A 16 2.19 42.41 -43.68
C PRO A 16 1.97 43.41 -42.52
N PRO A 17 1.73 42.91 -41.28
CA PRO A 17 1.52 43.78 -40.12
C PRO A 17 2.71 44.71 -39.84
N ARG A 18 2.44 46.02 -39.78
CA ARG A 18 3.48 47.06 -39.60
C ARG A 18 4.04 47.17 -38.17
N PHE A 19 3.32 46.69 -37.15
CA PHE A 19 3.66 46.92 -35.74
C PHE A 19 3.74 45.63 -34.92
N LYS A 20 4.64 45.61 -33.94
CA LYS A 20 4.75 44.52 -32.97
C LYS A 20 3.63 44.63 -31.92
N ILE A 21 2.73 43.65 -31.90
CA ILE A 21 1.57 43.61 -30.98
C ILE A 21 1.91 42.93 -29.64
N ASN A 22 3.08 42.30 -29.51
CA ASN A 22 3.48 41.51 -28.34
C ASN A 22 3.96 42.32 -27.12
N LYS A 23 3.63 43.62 -27.04
CA LYS A 23 3.99 44.47 -25.90
C LYS A 23 3.14 44.08 -24.69
N LYS A 24 3.76 43.44 -23.69
CA LYS A 24 3.11 43.10 -22.42
C LYS A 24 2.96 44.37 -21.57
N ILE A 25 1.73 44.75 -21.29
CA ILE A 25 1.40 45.85 -20.38
C ILE A 25 0.73 45.30 -19.11
N PRO A 26 0.92 45.94 -17.94
CA PRO A 26 0.16 45.61 -16.74
C PRO A 26 -1.35 45.74 -16.98
N ARG A 27 -2.15 45.01 -16.20
CA ARG A 27 -3.60 45.15 -16.25
C ARG A 27 -3.97 46.59 -15.87
N GLY A 28 -4.81 47.23 -16.69
CA GLY A 28 -5.34 48.56 -16.43
C GLY A 28 -6.18 48.62 -15.14
N PRO A 29 -6.54 49.83 -14.68
CA PRO A 29 -7.38 49.98 -13.50
C PRO A 29 -8.74 49.28 -13.72
N PRO A 30 -9.31 48.65 -12.68
CA PRO A 30 -10.69 48.17 -12.76
C PRO A 30 -11.64 49.37 -12.95
N SER A 31 -12.87 49.09 -13.38
CA SER A 31 -13.95 50.07 -13.28
C SER A 31 -14.12 50.52 -11.81
N PRO A 32 -14.67 51.72 -11.56
CA PRO A 32 -14.99 52.15 -10.20
C PRO A 32 -15.75 51.04 -9.46
N PRO A 33 -15.38 50.69 -8.21
CA PRO A 33 -16.01 49.60 -7.50
C PRO A 33 -17.50 49.94 -7.28
N PRO A 34 -18.43 49.07 -7.71
CA PRO A 34 -19.85 49.32 -7.50
C PRO A 34 -20.19 49.25 -6.00
N PRO A 35 -21.22 49.99 -5.54
CA PRO A 35 -21.72 49.85 -4.18
C PRO A 35 -22.17 48.41 -3.91
N VAL A 36 -21.68 47.80 -2.83
CA VAL A 36 -22.06 46.44 -2.44
C VAL A 36 -23.20 46.51 -1.42
N MET A 37 -24.41 46.19 -1.88
CA MET A 37 -25.65 46.27 -1.08
C MET A 37 -25.87 44.99 -0.26
N HIS A 38 -25.03 44.75 0.74
CA HIS A 38 -25.23 43.64 1.68
C HIS A 38 -26.37 43.93 2.67
N SER A 39 -26.98 42.86 3.21
CA SER A 39 -27.77 42.98 4.43
C SER A 39 -26.88 43.35 5.63
N PRO A 40 -27.46 43.84 6.75
CA PRO A 40 -26.68 44.10 7.95
C PRO A 40 -25.86 42.88 8.37
N THR A 41 -24.60 43.09 8.74
CA THR A 41 -23.69 42.01 9.12
C THR A 41 -24.25 41.22 10.31
N ARG A 42 -24.30 39.90 10.19
CA ARG A 42 -24.67 39.04 11.32
C ARG A 42 -23.61 39.15 12.42
N LYS A 43 -24.06 39.28 13.67
CA LYS A 43 -23.14 39.29 14.81
C LYS A 43 -22.60 37.88 15.03
N VAL A 44 -21.30 37.70 14.79
CA VAL A 44 -20.60 36.45 15.06
C VAL A 44 -20.38 36.32 16.57
N THR A 45 -20.64 35.13 17.11
CA THR A 45 -20.36 34.86 18.53
C THR A 45 -18.89 34.48 18.72
N VAL A 46 -18.33 34.72 19.91
CA VAL A 46 -16.95 34.32 20.22
C VAL A 46 -16.76 32.81 20.08
N LYS A 47 -17.78 32.01 20.43
CA LYS A 47 -17.78 30.56 20.30
C LYS A 47 -17.64 30.13 18.84
N GLU A 48 -18.46 30.69 17.96
CA GLU A 48 -18.41 30.43 16.52
C GLU A 48 -17.03 30.78 15.96
N GLN A 49 -16.49 31.95 16.30
CA GLN A 49 -15.15 32.36 15.87
C GLN A 49 -14.06 31.35 16.31
N GLN A 50 -14.17 30.79 17.52
CA GLN A 50 -13.21 29.81 18.05
C GLN A 50 -13.32 28.44 17.38
N GLU A 51 -14.52 27.97 17.07
CA GLU A 51 -14.75 26.70 16.36
C GLU A 51 -14.13 26.71 14.96
N TRP A 52 -14.12 27.88 14.30
CA TRP A 52 -13.50 28.07 12.99
C TRP A 52 -11.99 28.36 13.05
N ARG A 53 -11.35 28.30 14.23
CA ARG A 53 -9.90 28.50 14.35
C ARG A 53 -9.15 27.27 13.85
N ILE A 54 -8.59 27.39 12.64
CA ILE A 54 -7.81 26.33 12.01
C ILE A 54 -6.44 26.17 12.73
N PRO A 55 -6.10 24.98 13.25
CA PRO A 55 -4.78 24.71 13.81
C PRO A 55 -3.65 24.82 12.75
N PRO A 56 -2.42 25.18 13.14
CA PRO A 56 -1.30 25.26 12.20
C PRO A 56 -0.93 23.88 11.63
N CYS A 57 -0.64 23.84 10.33
CA CYS A 57 -0.20 22.61 9.66
C CYS A 57 1.27 22.31 9.97
N ILE A 58 1.52 21.38 10.88
CA ILE A 58 2.85 20.86 11.17
C ILE A 58 3.04 19.57 10.35
N SER A 59 3.83 19.65 9.28
CA SER A 59 4.06 18.50 8.40
C SER A 59 5.23 17.64 8.90
N ASN A 60 5.05 16.32 8.81
CA ASN A 60 6.13 15.34 9.04
C ASN A 60 7.12 15.26 7.87
N TRP A 61 6.80 15.84 6.70
CA TRP A 61 7.66 15.79 5.50
C TRP A 61 8.29 17.13 5.11
N LYS A 62 7.58 18.25 5.29
CA LYS A 62 8.01 19.55 4.78
C LYS A 62 8.12 20.60 5.89
N ASN A 63 9.26 21.26 5.92
CA ASN A 63 9.53 22.40 6.79
C ASN A 63 10.27 23.48 6.00
N ALA A 64 9.55 24.20 5.15
CA ALA A 64 10.15 25.13 4.18
C ALA A 64 10.97 26.26 4.83
N LYS A 65 10.59 26.66 6.05
CA LYS A 65 11.25 27.74 6.81
C LYS A 65 12.23 27.23 7.87
N GLY A 66 12.44 25.92 7.97
CA GLY A 66 13.42 25.33 8.90
C GLY A 66 13.13 25.55 10.38
N TYR A 67 11.86 25.69 10.79
CA TYR A 67 11.52 25.91 12.19
C TYR A 67 11.92 24.73 13.08
N THR A 68 12.43 25.02 14.28
CA THR A 68 12.63 24.02 15.33
C THR A 68 11.32 23.81 16.08
N ILE A 69 10.72 22.64 15.90
CA ILE A 69 9.39 22.31 16.45
C ILE A 69 9.60 21.22 17.52
N PRO A 70 9.10 21.42 18.75
CA PRO A 70 9.21 20.42 19.81
C PRO A 70 8.42 19.15 19.46
N LEU A 71 8.82 18.02 20.04
CA LEU A 71 8.31 16.70 19.66
C LEU A 71 6.81 16.54 19.92
N ASP A 72 6.29 17.10 21.02
CA ASP A 72 4.87 17.08 21.34
C ASP A 72 4.02 17.73 20.24
N LYS A 73 4.44 18.90 19.72
CA LYS A 73 3.73 19.60 18.64
C LYS A 73 3.91 18.94 17.29
N ARG A 74 5.05 18.28 17.05
CA ARG A 74 5.29 17.50 15.83
C ARG A 74 4.38 16.27 15.75
N LEU A 75 4.14 15.62 16.89
CA LEU A 75 3.26 14.47 17.01
C LEU A 75 1.80 14.84 17.28
N ALA A 76 1.48 16.11 17.55
CA ALA A 76 0.12 16.52 17.91
C ALA A 76 -0.92 16.27 16.81
N ALA A 77 -0.51 16.35 15.54
CA ALA A 77 -1.37 16.04 14.40
C ALA A 77 -1.39 14.54 14.04
N ASP A 78 -0.62 13.72 14.76
CA ASP A 78 -0.51 12.29 14.51
C ASP A 78 -1.65 11.52 15.17
N GLY A 79 -2.68 11.22 14.38
CA GLY A 79 -3.87 10.50 14.81
C GLY A 79 -3.65 9.03 15.17
N ARG A 80 -2.43 8.48 15.01
CA ARG A 80 -2.13 7.06 15.29
C ARG A 80 -2.48 6.65 16.73
N GLY A 81 -2.36 7.56 17.70
CA GLY A 81 -2.75 7.29 19.10
C GLY A 81 -4.26 7.14 19.32
N LEU A 82 -5.09 7.63 18.40
CA LEU A 82 -6.55 7.45 18.44
C LEU A 82 -7.00 6.13 17.78
N GLN A 83 -6.09 5.43 17.08
CA GLN A 83 -6.40 4.17 16.43
C GLN A 83 -6.29 3.03 17.43
N GLN A 84 -7.42 2.39 17.74
CA GLN A 84 -7.44 1.15 18.51
C GLN A 84 -7.14 -0.05 17.59
N VAL A 85 -6.12 -0.82 17.93
CA VAL A 85 -5.81 -2.09 17.24
C VAL A 85 -6.74 -3.17 17.77
N HIS A 86 -7.60 -3.69 16.90
CA HIS A 86 -8.53 -4.77 17.24
C HIS A 86 -8.00 -6.09 16.66
N ILE A 87 -7.99 -7.15 17.45
CA ILE A 87 -7.58 -8.49 17.02
C ILE A 87 -8.77 -9.43 17.15
N ASN A 88 -9.05 -10.18 16.09
CA ASN A 88 -10.17 -11.12 16.02
C ASN A 88 -9.82 -12.46 16.71
N GLU A 89 -10.74 -13.02 17.49
CA GLU A 89 -10.60 -14.35 18.12
C GLU A 89 -10.34 -15.49 17.13
N ASN A 90 -10.74 -15.33 15.87
CA ASN A 90 -10.48 -16.32 14.82
C ASN A 90 -8.98 -16.57 14.61
N PHE A 91 -8.11 -15.61 14.94
CA PHE A 91 -6.66 -15.83 14.90
C PHE A 91 -6.21 -16.88 15.91
N ALA A 92 -6.79 -16.89 17.13
CA ALA A 92 -6.50 -17.91 18.13
C ALA A 92 -7.01 -19.28 17.68
N LYS A 93 -8.28 -19.35 17.23
CA LYS A 93 -8.88 -20.60 16.72
C LYS A 93 -8.08 -21.19 15.56
N LEU A 94 -7.61 -20.33 14.64
CA LEU A 94 -6.77 -20.76 13.52
C LEU A 94 -5.42 -21.30 13.99
N ALA A 95 -4.74 -20.59 14.90
CA ALA A 95 -3.46 -21.01 15.44
C ALA A 95 -3.55 -22.38 16.16
N GLU A 96 -4.59 -22.57 16.97
CA GLU A 96 -4.86 -23.83 17.65
C GLU A 96 -5.16 -24.96 16.65
N ALA A 97 -6.00 -24.69 15.65
CA ALA A 97 -6.33 -25.68 14.62
C ALA A 97 -5.08 -26.13 13.84
N LEU A 98 -4.20 -25.19 13.48
CA LEU A 98 -2.93 -25.49 12.81
C LEU A 98 -1.99 -26.30 13.71
N TYR A 99 -1.92 -25.97 15.00
CA TYR A 99 -1.10 -26.72 15.95
C TYR A 99 -1.58 -28.18 16.11
N ILE A 100 -2.89 -28.38 16.20
CA ILE A 100 -3.50 -29.72 16.24
C ILE A 100 -3.24 -30.48 14.94
N ALA A 101 -3.37 -29.81 13.80
CA ALA A 101 -3.10 -30.40 12.50
C ALA A 101 -1.63 -30.85 12.36
N ASP A 102 -0.67 -30.02 12.78
CA ASP A 102 0.76 -30.38 12.77
C ASP A 102 1.05 -31.60 13.65
N ARG A 103 0.50 -31.64 14.87
CA ARG A 103 0.66 -32.79 15.77
C ARG A 103 0.14 -34.08 15.14
N LYS A 104 -1.08 -34.06 14.58
CA LYS A 104 -1.67 -35.22 13.91
C LYS A 104 -0.87 -35.64 12.67
N ALA A 105 -0.35 -34.68 11.90
CA ALA A 105 0.49 -34.97 10.74
C ALA A 105 1.79 -35.69 11.15
N ARG A 106 2.45 -35.25 12.23
CA ARG A 106 3.65 -35.91 12.77
C ARG A 106 3.36 -37.33 13.25
N GLU A 107 2.29 -37.52 14.01
CA GLU A 107 1.85 -38.86 14.46
C GLU A 107 1.58 -39.79 13.27
N ALA A 108 0.91 -39.29 12.21
CA ALA A 108 0.65 -40.06 11.00
C ALA A 108 1.93 -40.43 10.24
N VAL A 109 2.91 -39.52 10.18
CA VAL A 109 4.22 -39.79 9.55
C VAL A 109 5.01 -40.80 10.36
N GLU A 110 5.04 -40.68 11.69
CA GLU A 110 5.77 -41.60 12.56
C GLU A 110 5.19 -43.02 12.49
N THR A 111 3.87 -43.15 12.58
CA THR A 111 3.17 -44.45 12.48
C THR A 111 3.40 -45.10 11.12
N ARG A 112 3.39 -44.32 10.02
CA ARG A 112 3.73 -44.81 8.68
C ARG A 112 5.17 -45.28 8.60
N ALA A 113 6.12 -44.49 9.10
CA ALA A 113 7.53 -44.86 9.12
C ALA A 113 7.79 -46.14 9.94
N GLN A 114 7.10 -46.33 11.07
CA GLN A 114 7.18 -47.56 11.86
C GLN A 114 6.61 -48.78 11.11
N LEU A 115 5.49 -48.63 10.39
CA LEU A 115 4.91 -49.68 9.57
C LEU A 115 5.83 -50.05 8.40
N GLU A 116 6.35 -49.07 7.67
CA GLU A 116 7.30 -49.27 6.58
C GLU A 116 8.55 -50.00 7.06
N LYS A 117 9.10 -49.63 8.23
CA LYS A 117 10.22 -50.36 8.87
C LYS A 117 9.87 -51.82 9.17
N LYS A 118 8.67 -52.10 9.70
CA LYS A 118 8.23 -53.48 9.97
C LYS A 118 8.07 -54.31 8.70
N ILE A 119 7.55 -53.72 7.63
CA ILE A 119 7.42 -54.39 6.32
C ILE A 119 8.81 -54.68 5.76
N ALA A 120 9.71 -53.69 5.77
CA ALA A 120 11.09 -53.86 5.32
C ALA A 120 11.85 -54.93 6.13
N GLN A 121 11.63 -55.00 7.44
CA GLN A 121 12.21 -56.06 8.28
C GLN A 121 11.68 -57.45 7.90
N LYS A 122 10.36 -57.60 7.72
CA LYS A 122 9.77 -58.86 7.27
C LYS A 122 10.26 -59.28 5.88
N GLU A 123 10.44 -58.34 4.95
CA GLU A 123 11.03 -58.63 3.64
C GLU A 123 12.49 -59.07 3.76
N LYS A 124 13.26 -58.44 4.64
CA LYS A 124 14.65 -58.83 4.91
C LYS A 124 14.74 -60.23 5.50
N GLU A 125 13.91 -60.56 6.48
CA GLU A 125 13.81 -61.90 7.07
C GLU A 125 13.46 -62.96 6.02
N LYS A 126 12.47 -62.70 5.16
CA LYS A 126 12.13 -63.59 4.03
C LYS A 126 13.29 -63.79 3.06
N LYS A 127 14.04 -62.73 2.75
CA LYS A 127 15.24 -62.81 1.88
C LYS A 127 16.34 -63.63 2.55
N GLU A 128 16.59 -63.44 3.84
CA GLU A 128 17.57 -64.23 4.61
C GLU A 128 17.18 -65.71 4.66
N GLU A 129 15.91 -66.03 4.89
CA GLU A 129 15.41 -67.41 4.89
C GLU A 129 15.52 -68.06 3.49
N HIS A 130 15.19 -67.32 2.43
CA HIS A 130 15.35 -67.79 1.06
C HIS A 130 16.82 -68.07 0.72
N LEU A 131 17.74 -67.18 1.10
CA LEU A 131 19.19 -67.39 0.93
C LEU A 131 19.69 -68.60 1.72
N ARG A 132 19.16 -68.83 2.92
CA ARG A 132 19.49 -70.00 3.75
C ARG A 132 19.06 -71.30 3.09
N GLN A 133 17.84 -71.36 2.55
CA GLN A 133 17.34 -72.53 1.80
C GLN A 133 18.17 -72.79 0.54
N LEU A 134 18.54 -71.73 -0.20
CA LEU A 134 19.38 -71.83 -1.39
C LEU A 134 20.77 -72.39 -1.04
N ALA A 135 21.39 -71.89 0.02
CA ALA A 135 22.68 -72.37 0.51
C ALA A 135 22.62 -73.82 0.99
N GLN A 136 21.52 -74.25 1.60
CA GLN A 136 21.32 -75.64 2.03
C GLN A 136 21.21 -76.58 0.83
N LYS A 137 20.39 -76.25 -0.17
CA LYS A 137 20.30 -77.00 -1.43
C LYS A 137 21.65 -77.14 -2.13
N ALA A 138 22.42 -76.04 -2.22
CA ALA A 138 23.75 -76.07 -2.82
C ALA A 138 24.75 -76.96 -2.05
N ARG A 139 24.60 -77.09 -0.71
CA ARG A 139 25.42 -78.02 0.10
C ARG A 139 25.00 -79.48 -0.13
N GLU A 140 23.71 -79.76 -0.19
CA GLU A 140 23.17 -81.10 -0.44
C GLU A 140 23.62 -81.63 -1.81
N GLU A 141 23.54 -80.80 -2.86
CA GLU A 141 24.06 -81.13 -4.21
C GLU A 141 25.57 -81.44 -4.20
N ARG A 142 26.35 -80.73 -3.38
CA ARG A 142 27.81 -80.91 -3.30
C ARG A 142 28.21 -82.13 -2.47
N ALA A 143 27.38 -82.56 -1.52
CA ALA A 143 27.60 -83.74 -0.69
C ALA A 143 27.31 -85.07 -1.42
N GLY A 144 26.77 -85.00 -2.64
CA GLY A 144 26.62 -86.18 -3.52
C GLY A 144 25.56 -87.19 -3.06
N ILE A 145 24.60 -86.78 -2.23
CA ILE A 145 23.48 -87.64 -1.83
C ILE A 145 22.39 -87.49 -2.89
N ARG A 146 22.25 -88.54 -3.71
CA ARG A 146 21.09 -88.77 -4.56
C ARG A 146 20.18 -89.80 -3.91
#